data_AF-A0A928FZH9-F1
#
_entry.id   AF-A0A928FZH9-F1
#
_cell.length_a   1.000
_cell.length_b   1.000
_cell.length_c   1.000
_cell.angle_alpha   90.00
_cell.angle_beta   90.00
_cell.angle_gamma   90.00
#
_symmetry.space_group_name_H-M   'P 1'
#
loop_
_entity.id
_entity.type
_entity.pdbx_description
1 polymer ?
#
loop_
_entity_poly.entity_id
_entity_poly.type
_entity_poly.pdbx_seq_one_letter_code
_entity_poly.pdbx_strand_id
1 'polypeptide(L)'
;MCTTLNVCLMLRLHIYLIKQFMAMINLADNLEILVGDSERFEMVVTGRSMLPLLGFGRDSIVMRRVGIEEPILNRIAMFRVPSGKIIVHRVIDVANDVVSLRGDGNLYQIEKCRRDEIIAVLEQVVRHSGKRVSCTTRLWRFRERMWLCQPLIVRRYALAVMHRWLNFRDKKR
;
A
#
# COMPACT_ATOMS: atom_id res chain seq x y z
N MET A 1 -47.89 6.36 -8.38
CA MET A 1 -47.14 5.09 -8.52
C MET A 1 -45.66 5.38 -8.79
N CYS A 2 -44.83 5.77 -7.80
CA CYS A 2 -43.39 6.02 -8.05
C CYS A 2 -42.51 6.10 -6.78
N THR A 3 -42.87 5.42 -5.69
CA THR A 3 -42.08 5.48 -4.43
C THR A 3 -41.38 4.16 -4.10
N THR A 4 -41.96 3.03 -4.50
CA THR A 4 -41.40 1.69 -4.23
C THR A 4 -40.19 1.32 -5.11
N LEU A 5 -40.12 1.82 -6.36
CA LEU A 5 -38.99 1.56 -7.26
C LEU A 5 -37.68 2.22 -6.78
N ASN A 6 -37.76 3.43 -6.22
CA ASN A 6 -36.58 4.16 -5.74
C ASN A 6 -35.97 3.53 -4.49
N VAL A 7 -36.79 3.03 -3.56
CA VAL A 7 -36.30 2.33 -2.36
C VAL A 7 -35.64 1.00 -2.75
N CYS A 8 -36.19 0.28 -3.72
CA CYS A 8 -35.62 -0.97 -4.22
C CYS A 8 -34.29 -0.76 -4.97
N LEU A 9 -34.17 0.32 -5.76
CA LEU A 9 -32.93 0.69 -6.44
C LEU A 9 -31.85 1.16 -5.45
N MET A 10 -32.23 1.96 -4.43
CA MET A 10 -31.32 2.37 -3.37
C MET A 10 -30.85 1.18 -2.53
N LEU A 11 -31.74 0.25 -2.16
CA LEU A 11 -31.37 -0.97 -1.45
C LEU A 11 -30.45 -1.85 -2.31
N ARG A 12 -30.71 -1.98 -3.62
CA ARG A 12 -29.81 -2.71 -4.53
C ARG A 12 -28.43 -2.05 -4.64
N LEU A 13 -28.36 -0.73 -4.76
CA LEU A 13 -27.10 0.02 -4.78
C LEU A 13 -26.34 -0.10 -3.45
N HIS A 14 -27.04 -0.01 -2.32
CA HIS A 14 -26.45 -0.16 -0.99
C HIS A 14 -25.94 -1.59 -0.76
N ILE A 15 -26.72 -2.61 -1.14
CA ILE A 15 -26.31 -4.02 -1.09
C ILE A 15 -25.15 -4.28 -2.06
N TYR A 16 -25.12 -3.65 -3.23
CA TYR A 16 -24.01 -3.77 -4.18
C TYR A 16 -22.74 -3.11 -3.64
N LEU A 17 -22.84 -1.92 -3.04
CA LEU A 17 -21.74 -1.24 -2.36
C LEU A 17 -21.24 -2.04 -1.15
N ILE A 18 -22.14 -2.62 -0.34
CA ILE A 18 -21.79 -3.49 0.78
C ILE A 18 -21.13 -4.77 0.27
N LYS A 19 -21.61 -5.38 -0.83
CA LYS A 19 -20.96 -6.54 -1.47
C LYS A 19 -19.57 -6.19 -2.02
N GLN A 20 -19.40 -5.04 -2.67
CA GLN A 20 -18.10 -4.55 -3.15
C GLN A 20 -17.14 -4.25 -1.99
N PHE A 21 -17.65 -3.66 -0.90
CA PHE A 21 -16.88 -3.35 0.29
C PHE A 21 -16.49 -4.61 1.07
N MET A 22 -17.40 -5.58 1.22
CA MET A 22 -17.12 -6.90 1.79
C MET A 22 -16.18 -7.72 0.89
N ALA A 23 -16.27 -7.64 -0.44
CA ALA A 23 -15.32 -8.28 -1.34
C ALA A 23 -13.91 -7.69 -1.22
N MET A 24 -13.80 -6.37 -1.02
CA MET A 24 -12.53 -5.67 -0.79
C MET A 24 -11.93 -5.98 0.60
N ILE A 25 -12.76 -6.17 1.63
CA ILE A 25 -12.32 -6.63 2.97
C ILE A 25 -11.87 -8.08 2.90
N ASN A 26 -12.65 -8.98 2.27
CA ASN A 26 -12.27 -10.38 2.09
C ASN A 26 -11.01 -10.52 1.24
N LEU A 27 -10.68 -9.59 0.35
CA LEU A 27 -9.42 -9.63 -0.41
C LEU A 27 -8.18 -9.47 0.49
N ALA A 28 -8.29 -8.72 1.59
CA ALA A 28 -7.19 -8.52 2.54
C ALA A 28 -6.90 -9.80 3.34
N ASP A 29 -7.93 -10.55 3.70
CA ASP A 29 -7.81 -11.83 4.41
C ASP A 29 -7.45 -12.98 3.43
N ASN A 30 -7.90 -12.91 2.17
CA ASN A 30 -7.56 -13.87 1.10
C ASN A 30 -6.20 -13.62 0.45
N LEU A 31 -5.46 -12.59 0.85
CA LEU A 31 -4.19 -12.29 0.22
C LEU A 31 -3.15 -13.38 0.50
N GLU A 32 -3.21 -14.09 1.63
CA GLU A 32 -2.39 -15.28 1.88
C GLU A 32 -2.65 -16.40 0.85
N ILE A 33 -3.91 -16.61 0.48
CA ILE A 33 -4.32 -17.62 -0.50
C ILE A 33 -3.84 -17.22 -1.91
N LEU A 34 -3.88 -15.92 -2.22
CA LEU A 34 -3.44 -15.40 -3.52
C LEU A 34 -1.92 -15.31 -3.65
N VAL A 35 -1.23 -15.08 -2.53
CA VAL A 35 0.24 -15.05 -2.48
C VAL A 35 0.79 -16.45 -2.72
N GLY A 36 0.25 -17.49 -2.08
CA GLY A 36 0.57 -18.90 -2.35
C GLY A 36 2.07 -19.20 -2.61
N ASP A 37 2.33 -20.16 -3.50
CA ASP A 37 3.66 -20.51 -4.02
C ASP A 37 4.12 -19.60 -5.18
N SER A 38 3.37 -18.55 -5.49
CA SER A 38 3.75 -17.64 -6.58
C SER A 38 4.98 -16.82 -6.19
N GLU A 39 6.00 -16.78 -7.05
CA GLU A 39 7.17 -15.90 -6.82
C GLU A 39 6.79 -14.42 -6.83
N ARG A 40 5.74 -14.06 -7.58
CA ARG A 40 5.31 -12.67 -7.81
C ARG A 40 3.79 -12.57 -7.80
N PHE A 41 3.28 -11.52 -7.18
CA PHE A 41 1.85 -11.23 -7.12
C PHE A 41 1.60 -9.72 -7.26
N GLU A 42 0.43 -9.37 -7.82
CA GLU A 42 0.00 -7.98 -8.00
C GLU A 42 -1.15 -7.67 -7.03
N MET A 43 -1.08 -6.52 -6.36
CA MET A 43 -2.15 -6.07 -5.46
C MET A 43 -2.40 -4.56 -5.60
N VAL A 44 -3.63 -4.14 -5.33
CA VAL A 44 -4.01 -2.72 -5.34
C VAL A 44 -3.55 -2.06 -4.04
N VAL A 45 -3.03 -0.84 -4.13
CA VAL A 45 -2.65 -0.05 -2.95
C VAL A 45 -3.90 0.45 -2.23
N THR A 46 -4.20 -0.14 -1.07
CA THR A 46 -5.39 0.18 -0.26
C THR A 46 -5.13 1.20 0.85
N GLY A 47 -3.89 1.67 1.03
CA GLY A 47 -3.50 2.59 2.10
C GLY A 47 -2.91 3.92 1.60
N ARG A 48 -3.00 4.96 2.43
CA ARG A 48 -2.35 6.26 2.19
C ARG A 48 -0.98 6.37 2.87
N SER A 49 -0.55 5.34 3.60
CA SER A 49 0.70 5.33 4.38
C SER A 49 1.96 5.37 3.52
N MET A 50 1.87 5.05 2.23
CA MET A 50 2.99 5.05 1.28
C MET A 50 2.98 6.25 0.33
N LEU A 51 2.16 7.27 0.61
CA LEU A 51 2.24 8.54 -0.08
C LEU A 51 3.61 9.19 0.16
N PRO A 52 4.18 9.91 -0.81
CA PRO A 52 3.64 10.22 -2.13
C PRO A 52 3.97 9.17 -3.21
N LEU A 53 4.76 8.15 -2.88
CA LEU A 53 5.36 7.27 -3.88
C LEU A 53 4.35 6.29 -4.49
N LEU A 54 3.40 5.80 -3.68
CA LEU A 54 2.33 4.92 -4.09
C LEU A 54 0.96 5.62 -4.01
N GLY A 55 0.21 5.61 -5.12
CA GLY A 55 -1.10 6.22 -5.21
C GLY A 55 -2.21 5.35 -4.62
N PHE A 56 -2.79 5.80 -3.50
CA PHE A 56 -3.95 5.18 -2.87
C PHE A 56 -5.11 4.95 -3.85
N GLY A 57 -5.62 3.72 -3.88
CA GLY A 57 -6.82 3.30 -4.62
C GLY A 57 -6.71 3.38 -6.15
N ARG A 58 -5.51 3.57 -6.69
CA ARG A 58 -5.27 3.84 -8.11
C ARG A 58 -4.09 3.09 -8.69
N ASP A 59 -3.01 2.97 -7.91
CA ASP A 59 -1.85 2.22 -8.32
C ASP A 59 -1.96 0.77 -7.82
N SER A 60 -1.47 -0.15 -8.63
CA SER A 60 -1.19 -1.52 -8.21
C SER A 60 0.32 -1.68 -8.00
N ILE A 61 0.70 -2.64 -7.16
CA ILE A 61 2.07 -3.00 -6.88
C ILE A 61 2.30 -4.45 -7.20
N VAL A 62 3.42 -4.73 -7.85
CA VAL A 62 3.93 -6.08 -8.08
C VAL A 62 4.98 -6.35 -7.01
N MET A 63 4.71 -7.34 -6.18
CA MET A 63 5.54 -7.77 -5.08
C MET A 63 6.20 -9.10 -5.45
N ARG A 64 7.47 -9.26 -5.10
CA ARG A 64 8.22 -10.50 -5.28
C ARG A 64 8.54 -11.09 -3.91
N ARG A 65 8.32 -12.40 -3.74
CA ARG A 65 8.71 -13.12 -2.53
C ARG A 65 10.22 -12.95 -2.29
N VAL A 66 10.59 -12.70 -1.05
CA VAL A 66 11.97 -12.42 -0.67
C VAL A 66 12.55 -13.59 0.12
N GLY A 67 13.76 -14.03 -0.22
CA GLY A 67 14.47 -15.05 0.55
C GLY A 67 14.91 -14.49 1.91
N ILE A 68 15.15 -15.35 2.91
CA ILE A 68 15.53 -14.93 4.27
C ILE A 68 16.86 -14.15 4.26
N GLU A 69 17.84 -14.59 3.46
CA GLU A 69 19.16 -13.97 3.39
C GLU A 69 19.24 -12.75 2.46
N GLU A 70 18.18 -12.47 1.69
CA GLU A 70 18.22 -11.36 0.73
C GLU A 70 18.20 -10.01 1.47
N PRO A 71 19.06 -9.03 1.09
CA PRO A 71 19.07 -7.72 1.71
C PRO A 71 17.80 -6.93 1.37
N ILE A 72 17.15 -6.44 2.42
CA ILE A 72 15.87 -5.70 2.33
C ILE A 72 15.94 -4.24 2.76
N LEU A 73 17.09 -3.78 3.24
CA LEU A 73 17.25 -2.40 3.72
C LEU A 73 16.87 -1.38 2.64
N ASN A 74 16.14 -0.33 3.02
CA ASN A 74 15.58 0.72 2.16
C ASN A 74 14.55 0.26 1.12
N ARG A 75 14.21 -1.04 1.05
CA ARG A 75 13.17 -1.54 0.16
C ARG A 75 11.80 -1.38 0.80
N ILE A 76 10.77 -1.32 -0.04
CA ILE A 76 9.40 -1.42 0.42
C ILE A 76 9.08 -2.90 0.57
N ALA A 77 8.74 -3.31 1.78
CA ALA A 77 8.47 -4.69 2.16
C ALA A 77 7.03 -4.85 2.64
N MET A 78 6.48 -6.03 2.37
CA MET A 78 5.20 -6.50 2.85
C MET A 78 5.41 -7.46 3.99
N PHE A 79 4.72 -7.23 5.10
CA PHE A 79 4.90 -7.98 6.33
C PHE A 79 3.57 -8.15 7.06
N ARG A 80 3.53 -9.17 7.92
CA ARG A 80 2.39 -9.43 8.80
C ARG A 80 2.58 -8.69 10.12
N VAL A 81 1.56 -7.96 10.56
CA VAL A 81 1.52 -7.41 11.92
C VAL A 81 0.85 -8.40 12.88
N PRO A 82 1.06 -8.29 14.22
CA PRO A 82 0.47 -9.21 15.20
C PRO A 82 -1.05 -9.36 15.12
N SER A 83 -1.75 -8.36 14.56
CA SER A 83 -3.20 -8.43 14.30
C SER A 83 -3.61 -9.34 13.13
N GLY A 84 -2.67 -9.99 12.46
CA GLY A 84 -2.90 -10.82 11.26
C GLY A 84 -2.96 -10.03 9.95
N LYS A 85 -3.10 -8.70 10.03
CA LYS A 85 -3.16 -7.84 8.84
C LYS A 85 -1.83 -7.81 8.10
N ILE A 86 -1.91 -7.68 6.79
CA ILE A 86 -0.74 -7.50 5.93
C ILE A 86 -0.59 -6.02 5.57
N ILE A 87 0.61 -5.48 5.82
CA ILE A 87 0.93 -4.07 5.61
C ILE A 87 2.18 -3.96 4.73
N VAL A 88 2.26 -2.88 3.96
CA VAL A 88 3.39 -2.56 3.09
C VAL A 88 4.04 -1.27 3.57
N HIS A 89 5.30 -1.34 3.99
CA HIS A 89 6.08 -0.18 4.48
C HIS A 89 7.54 -0.27 4.03
N ARG A 90 8.28 0.84 4.12
CA ARG A 90 9.70 0.86 3.82
C ARG A 90 10.51 0.36 5.01
N VAL A 91 11.45 -0.54 4.76
CA VAL A 91 12.45 -0.99 5.73
C VAL A 91 13.44 0.15 5.97
N ILE A 92 13.49 0.65 7.21
CA ILE A 92 14.40 1.73 7.60
C ILE A 92 15.63 1.23 8.35
N ASP A 93 15.53 0.05 8.98
CA ASP A 93 16.62 -0.55 9.75
C ASP A 93 16.43 -2.08 9.86
N VAL A 94 17.54 -2.80 9.96
CA VAL A 94 17.59 -4.26 10.16
C VAL A 94 18.68 -4.57 11.17
N ALA A 95 18.31 -5.06 12.36
CA ALA A 95 19.23 -5.36 13.45
C ALA A 95 18.80 -6.64 14.19
N ASN A 96 19.71 -7.62 14.32
CA ASN A 96 19.50 -8.85 15.09
C ASN A 96 18.13 -9.52 14.81
N ASP A 97 17.83 -9.79 13.54
CA ASP A 97 16.55 -10.32 13.03
C ASP A 97 15.30 -9.46 13.23
N VAL A 98 15.44 -8.29 13.85
CA VAL A 98 14.37 -7.29 13.96
C VAL A 98 14.47 -6.32 12.79
N VAL A 99 13.37 -6.19 12.07
CA VAL A 99 13.19 -5.27 10.95
C VAL A 99 12.31 -4.12 11.43
N SER A 100 12.82 -2.89 11.31
CA SER A 100 12.03 -1.68 11.56
C SER A 100 11.50 -1.14 10.25
N LEU A 101 10.19 -0.91 10.17
CA LEU A 101 9.50 -0.42 8.99
C LEU A 101 8.74 0.87 9.25
N ARG A 102 8.65 1.73 8.24
CA ARG A 102 7.91 2.98 8.28
C ARG A 102 7.22 3.25 6.96
N GLY A 103 5.98 3.74 7.01
CA GLY A 103 5.29 4.23 5.82
C GLY A 103 5.90 5.53 5.31
N ASP A 104 6.10 5.67 4.01
CA ASP A 104 6.69 6.88 3.42
C ASP A 104 5.88 8.16 3.70
N GLY A 105 4.58 8.01 3.98
CA GLY A 105 3.63 9.05 4.35
C GLY A 105 3.27 9.08 5.82
N ASN A 106 3.86 8.20 6.65
CA ASN A 106 3.67 8.21 8.10
C ASN A 106 4.98 8.65 8.77
N LEU A 107 4.98 9.88 9.29
CA LEU A 107 6.21 10.50 9.82
C LEU A 107 6.64 9.95 11.19
N TYR A 108 5.71 9.35 11.95
CA TYR A 108 5.92 9.05 13.37
C TYR A 108 5.88 7.56 13.67
N GLN A 109 4.98 6.81 13.04
CA GLN A 109 4.79 5.40 13.35
C GLN A 109 5.93 4.56 12.79
N ILE A 110 6.54 3.76 13.66
CA ILE A 110 7.52 2.74 13.30
C ILE A 110 6.92 1.40 13.71
N GLU A 111 6.86 0.50 12.75
CA GLU A 111 6.48 -0.88 12.96
C GLU A 111 7.73 -1.72 13.16
N LYS A 112 7.67 -2.73 14.02
CA LYS A 112 8.74 -3.70 14.20
C LYS A 112 8.19 -5.07 13.91
N CYS A 113 8.91 -5.83 13.09
CA CYS A 113 8.60 -7.22 12.82
C CYS A 113 9.88 -8.04 12.81
N ARG A 114 9.74 -9.36 12.90
CA ARG A 114 10.86 -10.27 12.70
C ARG A 114 11.13 -10.48 11.21
N ARG A 115 12.33 -10.94 10.87
CA ARG A 115 12.75 -11.13 9.47
C ARG A 115 11.93 -12.19 8.72
N ASP A 116 11.42 -13.20 9.42
CA ASP A 116 10.54 -14.27 8.95
C ASP A 116 9.10 -13.79 8.68
N GLU A 117 8.67 -12.69 9.31
CA GLU A 117 7.37 -12.08 9.07
C GLU A 117 7.33 -11.22 7.79
N ILE A 118 8.49 -10.99 7.16
CA ILE A 118 8.61 -10.32 5.87
C ILE A 118 8.30 -11.33 4.76
N ILE A 119 7.23 -11.07 4.01
CA ILE A 119 6.70 -11.98 2.99
C ILE A 119 7.32 -11.68 1.62
N ALA A 120 7.34 -10.40 1.24
CA ALA A 120 7.69 -9.96 -0.10
C ALA A 120 8.23 -8.53 -0.13
N VAL A 121 8.86 -8.18 -1.23
CA VAL A 121 9.45 -6.86 -1.50
C VAL A 121 8.90 -6.29 -2.80
N LEU A 122 8.73 -4.98 -2.84
CA LEU A 122 8.23 -4.28 -4.01
C LEU A 122 9.22 -4.42 -5.18
N GLU A 123 8.72 -4.90 -6.30
CA GLU A 123 9.48 -5.04 -7.55
C GLU A 123 9.06 -3.97 -8.56
N GLN A 124 7.75 -3.76 -8.73
CA GLN A 124 7.21 -2.80 -9.71
C GLN A 124 5.96 -2.10 -9.19
N VAL A 125 5.70 -0.92 -9.73
CA VAL A 125 4.44 -0.19 -9.55
C VAL A 125 3.74 -0.06 -10.89
N VAL A 126 2.49 -0.52 -10.95
CA VAL A 126 1.60 -0.31 -12.09
C VAL A 126 0.78 0.94 -11.80
N ARG A 127 1.07 2.03 -12.50
CA ARG A 127 0.32 3.29 -12.34
C ARG A 127 -1.07 3.14 -12.94
N HIS A 128 -2.01 3.96 -12.47
CA HIS A 128 -3.37 4.02 -13.03
C HIS A 128 -3.43 4.20 -14.56
N SER A 129 -2.40 4.82 -15.17
CA SER A 129 -2.29 4.95 -16.63
C SER A 129 -1.90 3.64 -17.35
N GLY A 130 -1.78 2.52 -16.64
CA GLY A 130 -1.25 1.25 -17.14
C GLY A 130 0.29 1.19 -17.23
N LYS A 131 1.00 2.28 -16.91
CA LYS A 131 2.46 2.33 -17.00
C LYS A 131 3.09 1.51 -15.87
N ARG A 132 3.83 0.45 -16.23
CA ARG A 132 4.67 -0.31 -15.30
C ARG A 132 5.99 0.43 -15.06
N VAL A 133 6.32 0.66 -13.80
CA VAL A 133 7.55 1.33 -13.36
C VAL A 133 8.32 0.37 -12.46
N SER A 134 9.52 -0.02 -12.89
CA SER A 134 10.38 -0.87 -12.06
C SER A 134 10.97 -0.07 -10.89
N CYS A 135 10.93 -0.65 -9.70
CA CYS A 135 11.52 -0.08 -8.49
C CYS A 135 13.05 -0.28 -8.42
N THR A 136 13.63 -1.06 -9.34
CA THR A 136 15.10 -1.25 -9.43
C THR A 136 15.79 -0.15 -10.25
N THR A 137 15.04 0.63 -11.03
CA THR A 137 15.59 1.66 -11.92
C THR A 137 16.21 2.82 -11.12
N ARG A 138 17.30 3.41 -11.62
CA ARG A 138 17.96 4.58 -11.00
C ARG A 138 17.01 5.75 -10.77
N LEU A 139 16.10 6.01 -11.72
CA LEU A 139 15.11 7.08 -11.60
C LEU A 139 14.16 6.87 -10.42
N TRP A 140 13.74 5.62 -10.17
CA TRP A 140 12.90 5.30 -9.02
C TRP A 140 13.67 5.55 -7.72
N ARG A 141 14.87 4.97 -7.59
CA ARG A 141 15.74 5.15 -6.41
C ARG A 141 16.07 6.61 -6.15
N PHE A 142 16.27 7.40 -7.21
CA PHE A 142 16.46 8.85 -7.10
C PHE A 142 15.22 9.54 -6.52
N ARG A 143 14.02 9.21 -6.99
CA ARG A 143 12.76 9.75 -6.45
C ARG A 143 12.55 9.36 -4.98
N GLU A 144 12.84 8.12 -4.63
CA GLU A 144 12.80 7.66 -3.24
C GLU A 144 13.77 8.45 -2.38
N ARG A 145 15.03 8.58 -2.82
CA ARG A 145 16.05 9.33 -2.09
C ARG A 145 15.69 10.81 -1.97
N MET A 146 15.18 11.42 -3.03
CA MET A 146 14.73 12.82 -3.01
C MET A 146 13.65 13.03 -1.96
N TRP A 147 12.68 12.11 -1.84
CA TRP A 147 11.67 12.15 -0.78
C TRP A 147 12.31 11.95 0.61
N LEU A 148 13.14 10.93 0.76
CA LEU A 148 13.79 10.54 2.02
C LEU A 148 14.89 11.51 2.49
N CYS A 149 15.38 12.41 1.63
CA CYS A 149 16.30 13.48 2.01
C CYS A 149 15.56 14.77 2.40
N GLN A 150 14.25 14.90 2.14
CA GLN A 150 13.52 16.10 2.56
C GLN A 150 13.46 16.21 4.08
N PRO A 151 13.56 17.43 4.65
CA PRO A 151 13.38 17.65 6.07
C PRO A 151 11.94 17.33 6.49
N LEU A 152 11.75 16.92 7.76
CA LEU A 152 10.46 16.49 8.29
C LEU A 152 9.35 17.53 8.12
N ILE A 153 9.69 18.82 8.25
CA ILE A 153 8.77 19.94 8.08
C ILE A 153 8.20 19.94 6.65
N VAL A 154 9.07 19.81 5.63
CA VAL A 154 8.65 19.79 4.22
C VAL A 154 7.75 18.59 3.95
N ARG A 155 8.10 17.40 4.46
CA ARG A 155 7.24 16.22 4.30
C ARG A 155 5.87 16.42 4.97
N ARG A 156 5.83 17.01 6.16
CA ARG A 156 4.57 17.29 6.88
C ARG A 156 3.64 18.16 6.04
N TYR A 157 4.14 19.27 5.49
CA TYR A 157 3.34 20.15 4.64
C TYR A 157 2.95 19.49 3.32
N ALA A 158 3.88 18.80 2.65
CA ALA A 158 3.59 18.08 1.42
C ALA A 158 2.47 17.03 1.61
N LEU A 159 2.57 16.21 2.66
CA LEU A 159 1.54 15.24 3.01
C LEU A 159 0.21 15.91 3.35
N ALA A 160 0.22 17.01 4.13
CA ALA A 160 -1.01 17.74 4.45
C ALA A 160 -1.73 18.26 3.20
N VAL A 161 -0.99 18.84 2.25
CA VAL A 161 -1.54 19.30 0.96
C VAL A 161 -2.10 18.12 0.16
N MET A 162 -1.35 17.01 0.08
CA MET A 162 -1.77 15.82 -0.64
C MET A 162 -3.03 15.17 -0.03
N HIS A 163 -3.09 15.03 1.29
CA HIS A 163 -4.27 14.52 1.97
C HIS A 163 -5.48 15.41 1.72
N ARG A 164 -5.30 16.73 1.77
CA ARG A 164 -6.37 17.69 1.47
C ARG A 164 -6.87 17.53 0.03
N TRP A 165 -5.96 17.46 -0.95
CA TRP A 165 -6.31 17.30 -2.36
C TRP A 165 -6.97 15.95 -2.67
N LEU A 166 -6.47 14.86 -2.07
CA LEU A 166 -7.07 13.53 -2.23
C LEU A 166 -8.47 13.48 -1.63
N ASN A 167 -8.68 14.04 -0.43
CA ASN A 167 -10.01 14.14 0.17
C ASN A 167 -10.99 14.96 -0.70
N PHE A 168 -10.52 16.04 -1.32
CA PHE A 168 -11.34 16.80 -2.27
C PHE A 168 -11.73 16.00 -3.50
N ARG A 169 -10.84 15.16 -4.04
CA ARG A 169 -11.14 14.28 -5.18
C ARG A 169 -12.09 13.15 -4.83
N ASP A 170 -11.92 12.54 -3.65
CA ASP A 170 -12.79 11.46 -3.20
C ASP A 170 -14.23 11.94 -2.99
N LYS A 171 -14.43 13.20 -2.54
CA LYS A 171 -15.77 13.80 -2.38
C LYS A 171 -16.49 14.13 -3.71
N LYS A 172 -15.78 14.15 -4.83
CA LYS A 172 -16.34 14.40 -6.18
C LYS A 172 -16.71 13.12 -6.94
N ARG A 173 -16.39 11.95 -6.39
CA ARG A 173 -16.76 10.63 -6.93
C ARG A 173 -18.02 10.12 -6.26
#